data_AF-A0A4U8UPM1-F1
#
_entry.id   AF-A0A4U8UPM1-F1
#
_cell.length_a   1.000
_cell.length_b   1.000
_cell.length_c   1.000
_cell.angle_alpha   90.00
_cell.angle_beta   90.00
_cell.angle_gamma   90.00
#
_symmetry.space_group_name_H-M   'P 1'
#
loop_
_entity.id
_entity.type
_entity.pdbx_description
1 polymer ?
#
loop_
_entity_poly.entity_id
_entity_poly.type
_entity_poly.pdbx_seq_one_letter_code
_entity_poly.pdbx_strand_id
1 'polypeptide(L)'
;MSSIQSGTSEGHSGKLKDSSLLSVLGVTSMQEMLLALTSLDGLSNAMRKAGLESTNLIFGIDYTASNKYQGEGCFEGRSLHTIQPGLENPYQQVIKIMGKTLAPFATSNFIPVFGFGDVKTSDWSVFKLKPEGECVDLDDVLRVYNAITPTVALSGPTNFAPLIYQAIAI
;
A
#
# COMPACT_ATOMS: atom_id res chain seq x y z
N MET A 1 -0.16 49.02 -49.15
CA MET A 1 -0.20 49.63 -47.80
C MET A 1 -1.31 48.96 -47.01
N SER A 2 -1.08 48.71 -45.71
CA SER A 2 -1.89 47.95 -44.74
C SER A 2 -1.46 46.47 -44.62
N SER A 3 -0.41 46.14 -43.87
CA SER A 3 -0.27 46.07 -42.39
C SER A 3 -0.79 44.74 -41.81
N ILE A 4 0.16 43.82 -41.58
CA ILE A 4 -0.02 42.54 -40.89
C ILE A 4 -0.20 42.83 -39.39
N GLN A 5 -1.34 42.45 -38.80
CA GLN A 5 -1.48 42.39 -37.35
C GLN A 5 -0.92 41.06 -36.86
N SER A 6 0.15 41.13 -36.08
CA SER A 6 0.71 40.04 -35.30
C SER A 6 -0.23 39.69 -34.14
N GLY A 7 -0.93 38.56 -34.25
CA GLY A 7 -1.59 37.95 -33.10
C GLY A 7 -0.53 37.33 -32.19
N THR A 8 -0.28 37.96 -31.04
CA THR A 8 0.50 37.37 -29.96
C THR A 8 -0.29 36.21 -29.35
N SER A 9 0.17 34.99 -29.56
CA SER A 9 -0.28 33.83 -28.78
C SER A 9 0.23 33.98 -27.35
N GLU A 10 -0.61 34.44 -26.43
CA GLU A 10 -0.35 34.33 -25.00
C GLU A 10 -0.35 32.85 -24.63
N GLY A 11 0.85 32.28 -24.59
CA GLY A 11 1.07 30.98 -23.96
C GLY A 11 0.71 31.10 -22.48
N HIS A 12 -0.45 30.57 -22.12
CA HIS A 12 -0.75 30.21 -20.73
C HIS A 12 0.24 29.11 -20.32
N SER A 13 1.43 29.52 -19.88
CA SER A 13 2.35 28.67 -19.14
C SER A 13 1.77 28.49 -17.74
N GLY A 14 0.76 27.60 -17.66
CA GLY A 14 0.35 27.05 -16.37
C GLY A 14 1.56 26.31 -15.82
N LYS A 15 2.31 26.95 -14.91
CA LYS A 15 3.32 26.28 -14.10
C LYS A 15 2.63 25.08 -13.47
N LEU A 16 3.00 23.87 -13.88
CA LEU A 16 2.66 22.64 -13.18
C LEU A 16 3.11 22.87 -11.74
N LYS A 17 2.16 23.03 -10.83
CA LYS A 17 2.42 23.19 -9.41
C LYS A 17 3.02 21.87 -8.98
N ASP A 18 4.31 21.83 -8.64
CA ASP A 18 5.01 20.59 -8.31
C ASP A 18 4.24 19.84 -7.21
N SER A 19 3.52 18.79 -7.61
CA SER A 19 2.61 18.00 -6.79
C SER A 19 3.31 16.80 -6.14
N SER A 20 4.64 16.72 -6.28
CA SER A 20 5.40 15.65 -5.65
C SER A 20 5.46 15.84 -4.13
N LEU A 21 5.56 14.73 -3.39
CA LEU A 21 5.73 14.81 -1.94
C LEU A 21 7.04 15.53 -1.54
N LEU A 22 8.09 15.37 -2.37
CA LEU A 22 9.38 16.04 -2.18
C LEU A 22 9.24 17.58 -2.27
N SER A 23 8.60 18.08 -3.33
CA SER A 23 8.37 19.51 -3.52
C SER A 23 7.48 20.12 -2.44
N VAL A 24 6.42 19.43 -2.03
CA VAL A 24 5.53 19.87 -0.96
C VAL A 24 6.23 20.01 0.38
N LEU A 25 7.19 19.12 0.65
CA LEU A 25 8.00 19.15 1.86
C LEU A 25 9.21 20.07 1.73
N GLY A 26 9.48 20.65 0.55
CA GLY A 26 10.64 21.50 0.31
C GLY A 26 11.97 20.75 0.39
N VAL A 27 11.95 19.45 0.13
CA VAL A 27 13.11 18.56 0.22
C VAL A 27 13.48 18.00 -1.14
N THR A 28 14.73 17.56 -1.28
CA THR A 28 15.28 17.04 -2.54
C THR A 28 15.55 15.54 -2.52
N SER A 29 15.51 14.92 -1.34
CA SER A 29 15.78 13.49 -1.16
C SER A 29 14.81 12.82 -0.20
N MET A 30 14.74 11.50 -0.29
CA MET A 30 13.97 10.67 0.65
C MET A 30 14.52 10.76 2.08
N GLN A 31 15.83 10.89 2.24
CA GLN A 31 16.47 11.04 3.54
C GLN A 31 16.02 12.34 4.22
N GLU A 32 16.03 13.45 3.49
CA GLU A 32 15.51 14.74 3.98
C GLU A 32 14.01 14.67 4.28
N MET A 33 13.23 13.99 3.42
CA MET A 33 11.81 13.74 3.66
C MET A 33 11.59 13.03 5.00
N LEU A 34 12.35 11.96 5.27
CA LEU A 34 12.24 11.19 6.51
C LEU A 34 12.64 12.01 7.75
N LEU A 35 13.57 12.95 7.61
CA LEU A 35 13.92 13.89 8.68
C LEU A 35 12.83 14.94 8.91
N ALA A 36 12.13 15.36 7.86
CA ALA A 36 11.05 16.34 7.94
C ALA A 36 9.73 15.74 8.47
N LEU A 37 9.48 14.45 8.23
CA LEU A 37 8.27 13.75 8.63
C LEU A 37 8.44 13.03 9.97
N THR A 38 8.08 13.70 11.06
CA THR A 38 8.24 13.17 12.43
C THR A 38 7.00 12.45 12.98
N SER A 39 5.90 12.38 12.20
CA SER A 39 4.65 11.73 12.62
C SER A 39 3.81 11.25 11.42
N LEU A 40 2.93 10.26 11.65
CA LEU A 40 1.99 9.78 10.64
C LEU A 40 0.96 10.83 10.23
N ASP A 41 0.56 11.71 11.16
CA ASP A 41 -0.31 12.85 10.86
C ASP A 41 0.40 13.86 9.95
N GLY A 42 1.68 14.11 10.21
CA GLY A 42 2.53 14.94 9.35
C GLY A 42 2.63 14.39 7.92
N LEU A 43 2.84 13.08 7.79
CA LEU A 43 2.86 12.39 6.50
C LEU A 43 1.51 12.50 5.79
N SER A 44 0.41 12.22 6.49
CA SER A 44 -0.95 12.33 5.93
C SER A 44 -1.23 13.75 5.42
N ASN A 45 -0.87 14.77 6.20
CA ASN A 45 -1.02 16.17 5.80
C ASN A 45 -0.17 16.54 4.58
N ALA A 46 1.06 16.01 4.49
CA ALA A 46 1.93 16.21 3.35
C ALA A 46 1.35 15.55 2.08
N MET A 47 0.82 14.34 2.19
CA MET A 47 0.12 13.66 1.09
C MET A 47 -1.10 14.45 0.60
N ARG A 48 -1.90 15.00 1.52
CA ARG A 48 -3.03 15.88 1.17
C ARG A 48 -2.58 17.12 0.41
N LYS A 49 -1.52 17.79 0.88
CA LYS A 49 -0.93 18.96 0.21
C LYS A 49 -0.35 18.63 -1.17
N ALA A 50 0.11 17.40 -1.37
CA ALA A 50 0.55 16.86 -2.65
C ALA A 50 -0.59 16.52 -3.61
N GLY A 51 -1.85 16.71 -3.18
CA GLY A 51 -3.02 16.49 -4.03
C GLY A 51 -3.63 15.10 -3.91
N LEU A 52 -3.28 14.33 -2.87
CA LEU A 52 -4.01 13.10 -2.56
C LEU A 52 -5.37 13.45 -1.95
N GLU A 53 -6.43 13.29 -2.74
CA GLU A 53 -7.80 13.59 -2.31
C GLU A 53 -8.58 12.32 -1.95
N SER A 54 -8.41 11.26 -2.73
CA SER A 54 -9.12 9.99 -2.59
C SER A 54 -8.25 8.82 -3.04
N THR A 55 -8.35 7.69 -2.35
CA THR A 55 -7.67 6.44 -2.71
C THR A 55 -8.58 5.24 -2.58
N ASN A 56 -8.41 4.29 -3.50
CA ASN A 56 -8.89 2.93 -3.37
C ASN A 56 -7.70 2.04 -3.04
N LEU A 57 -7.91 1.05 -2.18
CA LEU A 57 -6.84 0.16 -1.72
C LEU A 57 -7.14 -1.28 -2.09
N ILE A 58 -6.08 -2.00 -2.47
CA ILE A 58 -6.08 -3.44 -2.67
C ILE A 58 -4.90 -3.98 -1.87
N PHE A 59 -5.11 -5.04 -1.08
CA PHE A 59 -4.04 -5.72 -0.37
C PHE A 59 -3.70 -7.04 -1.04
N GLY A 60 -2.41 -7.26 -1.26
CA GLY A 60 -1.84 -8.56 -1.60
C GLY A 60 -0.85 -8.99 -0.53
N ILE A 61 -1.04 -10.17 0.03
CA ILE A 61 -0.24 -10.70 1.13
C ILE A 61 0.53 -11.94 0.64
N ASP A 62 1.84 -11.87 0.77
CA ASP A 62 2.77 -12.93 0.37
C ASP A 62 2.78 -14.04 1.42
N TYR A 63 2.23 -15.20 1.10
CA TYR A 63 2.23 -16.40 1.94
C TYR A 63 3.29 -17.43 1.50
N THR A 64 4.41 -17.00 0.92
CA THR A 64 5.51 -17.90 0.55
C THR A 64 6.33 -18.34 1.78
N ALA A 65 7.03 -19.46 1.63
CA ALA A 65 7.78 -20.16 2.68
C ALA A 65 9.01 -19.36 3.13
N SER A 66 9.49 -18.39 2.35
CA SER A 66 10.60 -17.53 2.78
C SER A 66 10.29 -16.76 4.05
N ASN A 67 9.02 -16.43 4.27
CA ASN A 67 8.54 -15.80 5.50
C ASN A 67 8.76 -16.66 6.76
N LYS A 68 9.12 -17.95 6.64
CA LYS A 68 9.46 -18.79 7.82
C LYS A 68 10.79 -18.41 8.44
N TYR A 69 11.77 -18.00 7.62
CA TYR A 69 13.14 -17.77 8.07
C TYR A 69 13.61 -16.32 7.91
N GLN A 70 12.94 -15.50 7.10
CA GLN A 70 13.32 -14.08 6.94
C GLN A 70 13.21 -13.24 8.22
N GLY A 71 12.56 -13.74 9.27
CA GLY A 71 12.55 -13.12 10.60
C GLY A 71 13.80 -13.37 11.45
N GLU A 72 14.79 -14.13 10.95
CA GLU A 72 16.04 -14.43 11.66
C GLU A 72 16.75 -13.19 12.21
N GLY A 73 16.85 -12.13 11.39
CA GLY A 73 17.54 -10.89 11.79
C GLY A 73 16.65 -9.78 12.34
N CYS A 74 15.33 -9.88 12.21
CA CYS A 74 14.42 -8.75 12.44
C CYS A 74 13.18 -9.07 13.29
N PHE A 75 12.93 -10.35 13.58
CA PHE A 75 11.75 -10.78 14.32
C PHE A 75 12.05 -11.99 15.21
N GLU A 76 13.19 -11.95 15.90
CA GLU A 76 13.62 -12.95 16.88
C GLU A 76 13.67 -14.39 16.33
N GLY A 77 13.98 -14.58 15.05
CA GLY A 77 13.96 -15.91 14.42
C GLY A 77 12.57 -16.48 14.17
N ARG A 78 11.51 -15.72 14.44
CA ARG A 78 10.13 -16.16 14.20
C ARG A 78 9.76 -15.96 12.74
N SER A 79 8.74 -16.68 12.29
CA SER A 79 8.13 -16.38 10.99
C SER A 79 7.54 -14.98 10.99
N LEU A 80 7.67 -14.27 9.86
CA LEU A 80 7.06 -12.96 9.63
C LEU A 80 5.53 -12.99 9.69
N HIS A 81 4.91 -14.17 9.64
CA HIS A 81 3.47 -14.39 9.81
C HIS A 81 3.05 -14.86 11.21
N THR A 82 3.96 -14.93 12.18
CA THR A 82 3.62 -15.42 13.52
C THR A 82 2.52 -14.54 14.13
N ILE A 83 1.38 -15.15 14.48
CA ILE A 83 0.27 -14.49 15.18
C ILE A 83 0.33 -14.89 16.65
N GLN A 84 0.58 -13.92 17.53
CA GLN A 84 0.66 -14.15 18.97
C GLN A 84 0.10 -12.95 19.74
N PRO A 85 -0.66 -13.15 20.84
CA PRO A 85 -1.10 -12.05 21.68
C PRO A 85 0.07 -11.21 22.20
N GLY A 86 -0.04 -9.88 22.09
CA GLY A 86 0.97 -8.93 22.57
C GLY A 86 2.21 -8.77 21.68
N LEU A 87 2.30 -9.51 20.55
CA LEU A 87 3.40 -9.41 19.60
C LEU A 87 2.86 -9.15 18.19
N GLU A 88 3.22 -8.01 17.62
CA GLU A 88 2.84 -7.65 16.26
C GLU A 88 3.93 -8.06 15.27
N ASN A 89 3.58 -8.93 14.33
CA ASN A 89 4.47 -9.26 13.23
C ASN A 89 4.53 -8.11 12.19
N PRO A 90 5.56 -8.10 11.33
CA PRO A 90 5.75 -7.00 10.39
C PRO A 90 4.57 -6.74 9.46
N TYR A 91 3.82 -7.76 9.04
CA TYR A 91 2.61 -7.56 8.23
C TYR A 91 1.50 -6.84 9.03
N GLN A 92 1.29 -7.21 10.30
CA GLN A 92 0.32 -6.51 11.17
C GLN A 92 0.72 -5.04 11.35
N GLN A 93 2.01 -4.77 11.54
CA GLN A 93 2.53 -3.40 11.69
C GLN A 93 2.28 -2.58 10.42
N VAL A 94 2.58 -3.13 9.24
CA VAL A 94 2.34 -2.45 7.95
C VAL A 94 0.85 -2.16 7.76
N ILE A 95 -0.03 -3.15 7.98
CA ILE A 95 -1.49 -2.96 7.85
C ILE A 95 -1.96 -1.82 8.77
N LYS A 96 -1.48 -1.77 10.03
CA LYS A 96 -1.83 -0.70 10.98
C LYS A 96 -1.30 0.67 10.58
N ILE A 97 -0.06 0.76 10.11
CA ILE A 97 0.55 2.02 9.68
C ILE A 97 -0.19 2.56 8.45
N MET A 98 -0.50 1.69 7.49
CA MET A 98 -1.33 2.04 6.32
C MET A 98 -2.73 2.47 6.76
N GLY A 99 -3.32 1.76 7.72
CA GLY A 99 -4.53 2.15 8.45
C GLY A 99 -4.53 3.62 8.85
N LYS A 100 -3.56 4.00 9.67
CA LYS A 100 -3.45 5.35 10.23
C LYS A 100 -3.16 6.41 9.16
N THR A 101 -2.35 6.07 8.16
CA THR A 101 -1.86 7.03 7.17
C THR A 101 -2.85 7.26 6.03
N LEU A 102 -3.55 6.21 5.59
CA LEU A 102 -4.40 6.25 4.41
C LEU A 102 -5.91 6.30 4.73
N ALA A 103 -6.34 6.00 5.95
CA ALA A 103 -7.75 6.14 6.35
C ALA A 103 -8.36 7.51 6.02
N PRO A 104 -7.66 8.66 6.15
CA PRO A 104 -8.22 9.96 5.78
C PRO A 104 -8.48 10.16 4.28
N PHE A 105 -8.04 9.23 3.43
CA PHE A 105 -8.15 9.28 1.97
C PHE A 105 -8.92 8.08 1.40
N ALA A 106 -9.18 7.04 2.19
CA ALA A 106 -9.88 5.85 1.73
C ALA A 106 -11.33 6.21 1.37
N THR A 107 -11.64 6.17 0.08
CA THR A 107 -12.97 6.52 -0.45
C THR A 107 -13.78 5.31 -0.89
N SER A 108 -13.15 4.16 -1.07
CA SER A 108 -13.85 2.92 -1.40
C SER A 108 -14.66 2.44 -0.20
N ASN A 109 -15.86 1.92 -0.48
CA ASN A 109 -16.72 1.27 0.53
C ASN A 109 -16.20 -0.10 0.96
N PHE A 110 -15.13 -0.58 0.32
CA PHE A 110 -14.50 -1.86 0.60
C PHE A 110 -13.02 -1.89 0.18
N ILE A 111 -12.30 -2.89 0.66
CA ILE A 111 -10.89 -3.17 0.41
C ILE A 111 -10.76 -4.65 0.05
N PRO A 112 -10.45 -4.98 -1.21
CA PRO A 112 -10.09 -6.34 -1.60
C PRO A 112 -8.79 -6.78 -0.96
N VAL A 113 -8.77 -8.00 -0.43
CA VAL A 113 -7.60 -8.58 0.22
C VAL A 113 -7.34 -9.97 -0.33
N PHE A 114 -6.17 -10.15 -0.92
CA PHE A 114 -5.73 -11.37 -1.56
C PHE A 114 -4.47 -11.93 -0.91
N GLY A 115 -4.37 -13.25 -0.87
CA GLY A 115 -3.14 -13.98 -0.54
C GLY A 115 -2.61 -14.72 -1.77
N PHE A 116 -1.30 -14.91 -1.84
CA PHE A 116 -0.65 -15.67 -2.91
C PHE A 116 0.59 -16.41 -2.39
N GLY A 117 1.09 -17.39 -3.14
CA GLY A 117 2.31 -18.14 -2.78
C GLY A 117 2.11 -19.21 -1.70
N ASP A 118 0.87 -19.49 -1.28
CA ASP A 118 0.57 -20.60 -0.39
C ASP A 118 0.59 -21.94 -1.15
N VAL A 119 0.43 -23.06 -0.43
CA VAL A 119 0.41 -24.40 -1.06
C VAL A 119 -0.69 -24.52 -2.12
N LYS A 120 -1.83 -23.85 -1.95
CA LYS A 120 -2.98 -23.98 -2.85
C LYS A 120 -2.82 -23.17 -4.12
N THR A 121 -2.31 -21.94 -4.02
CA THR A 121 -2.18 -21.05 -5.18
C THR A 121 -0.86 -21.20 -5.91
N SER A 122 0.20 -21.57 -5.17
CA SER A 122 1.59 -21.55 -5.66
C SER A 122 1.86 -20.23 -6.40
N ASP A 123 2.42 -20.28 -7.60
CA ASP A 123 2.75 -19.13 -8.44
C ASP A 123 1.72 -18.80 -9.54
N TRP A 124 0.56 -19.46 -9.56
CA TRP A 124 -0.40 -19.40 -10.67
C TRP A 124 -1.63 -18.53 -10.39
N SER A 125 -1.99 -18.34 -9.12
CA SER A 125 -3.27 -17.72 -8.74
C SER A 125 -3.16 -16.94 -7.43
N VAL A 126 -4.26 -16.31 -7.05
CA VAL A 126 -4.46 -15.70 -5.73
C VAL A 126 -5.73 -16.25 -5.09
N PHE A 127 -5.83 -16.15 -3.77
CA PHE A 127 -7.06 -16.46 -3.03
C PHE A 127 -7.56 -15.24 -2.28
N LYS A 128 -8.88 -15.09 -2.14
CA LYS A 128 -9.45 -14.06 -1.28
C LYS A 128 -9.21 -14.42 0.18
N LEU A 129 -8.69 -13.47 0.95
CA LEU A 129 -8.50 -13.65 2.39
C LEU A 129 -9.83 -13.72 3.12
N LYS A 130 -10.81 -12.91 2.70
CA LYS A 130 -12.19 -12.96 3.17
C LYS A 130 -13.01 -13.78 2.17
N PRO A 131 -13.45 -15.02 2.49
CA PRO A 131 -14.15 -15.87 1.53
C PRO A 131 -15.48 -15.28 1.06
N GLU A 132 -16.15 -14.52 1.94
CA GLU A 132 -17.44 -13.90 1.68
C GLU A 132 -17.35 -12.36 1.82
N GLY A 133 -17.74 -11.66 0.77
CA GLY A 133 -17.70 -10.20 0.71
C GLY A 133 -16.27 -9.64 0.67
N GLU A 134 -16.14 -8.38 1.08
CA GLU A 134 -14.88 -7.63 1.06
C GLU A 134 -14.63 -7.00 2.44
N CYS A 135 -13.39 -6.58 2.72
CA CYS A 135 -13.11 -5.87 3.97
C CYS A 135 -13.69 -4.47 3.90
N VAL A 136 -14.35 -4.00 4.96
CA VAL A 136 -14.99 -2.66 4.94
C VAL A 136 -13.99 -1.52 5.16
N ASP A 137 -12.93 -1.79 5.90
CA ASP A 137 -11.86 -0.84 6.23
C ASP A 137 -10.57 -1.60 6.60
N LEU A 138 -9.51 -0.86 6.94
CA LEU A 138 -8.20 -1.40 7.27
C LEU A 138 -8.17 -2.17 8.62
N ASP A 139 -9.08 -1.85 9.54
CA ASP A 139 -9.22 -2.62 10.78
C ASP A 139 -9.84 -4.00 10.48
N ASP A 140 -10.79 -4.07 9.54
CA ASP A 140 -11.33 -5.33 9.03
C ASP A 140 -10.27 -6.15 8.29
N VAL A 141 -9.39 -5.51 7.50
CA VAL A 141 -8.23 -6.17 6.88
C VAL A 141 -7.36 -6.83 7.94
N LEU A 142 -7.00 -6.10 9.02
CA LEU A 142 -6.18 -6.64 10.10
C LEU A 142 -6.88 -7.82 10.81
N ARG A 143 -8.18 -7.69 11.07
CA ARG A 143 -8.99 -8.73 11.70
C ARG A 143 -9.03 -10.00 10.85
N VAL A 144 -9.28 -9.88 9.55
CA VAL A 144 -9.28 -11.00 8.61
C VAL A 144 -7.88 -11.62 8.52
N TYR A 145 -6.82 -10.82 8.40
CA TYR A 145 -5.45 -11.30 8.39
C TYR A 145 -5.13 -12.14 9.64
N ASN A 146 -5.47 -11.66 10.83
CA ASN A 146 -5.23 -12.38 12.09
C ASN A 146 -5.99 -13.71 12.17
N ALA A 147 -7.21 -13.75 11.64
CA ALA A 147 -8.05 -14.95 11.68
C ALA A 147 -7.60 -16.01 10.66
N ILE A 148 -7.17 -15.59 9.48
CA ILE A 148 -6.92 -16.49 8.34
C ILE A 148 -5.47 -16.97 8.32
N THR A 149 -4.51 -16.11 8.63
CA THR A 149 -3.07 -16.42 8.55
C THR A 149 -2.66 -17.72 9.23
N PRO A 150 -3.15 -18.07 10.45
CA PRO A 150 -2.80 -19.34 11.09
C PRO A 150 -3.25 -20.60 10.31
N THR A 151 -4.20 -20.46 9.38
CA THR A 151 -4.75 -21.56 8.57
C THR A 151 -4.06 -21.72 7.20
N VAL A 152 -3.19 -20.77 6.82
CA VAL A 152 -2.55 -20.75 5.51
C VAL A 152 -1.23 -21.53 5.55
N ALA A 153 -1.07 -22.50 4.65
CA ALA A 153 0.15 -23.29 4.54
C ALA A 153 1.14 -22.59 3.59
N LEU A 154 2.24 -22.06 4.12
CA LEU A 154 3.22 -21.31 3.33
C LEU A 154 4.00 -22.20 2.34
N SER A 155 4.16 -21.76 1.10
CA SER A 155 4.80 -22.53 0.00
C SER A 155 5.60 -21.65 -0.97
N GLY A 156 5.41 -21.77 -2.27
CA GLY A 156 6.06 -20.97 -3.30
C GLY A 156 5.85 -21.59 -4.69
N PRO A 157 6.61 -21.12 -5.70
CA PRO A 157 7.57 -20.02 -5.63
C PRO A 157 6.89 -18.64 -5.49
N THR A 158 7.68 -17.59 -5.29
CA THR A 158 7.17 -16.20 -5.22
C THR A 158 6.94 -15.65 -6.62
N ASN A 159 5.69 -15.33 -6.95
CA ASN A 159 5.31 -14.69 -8.20
C ASN A 159 4.19 -13.65 -7.97
N PHE A 160 4.46 -12.38 -8.29
CA PHE A 160 3.49 -11.30 -8.14
C PHE A 160 2.54 -11.14 -9.33
N ALA A 161 2.82 -11.77 -10.46
CA ALA A 161 2.00 -11.60 -11.67
C ALA A 161 0.51 -11.93 -11.45
N PRO A 162 0.13 -13.05 -10.77
CA PRO A 162 -1.27 -13.34 -10.51
C PRO A 162 -1.98 -12.24 -9.70
N LEU A 163 -1.30 -11.68 -8.69
CA LEU A 163 -1.84 -10.60 -7.88
C LEU A 163 -2.02 -9.31 -8.69
N ILE A 164 -1.05 -8.96 -9.52
CA ILE A 164 -1.11 -7.76 -10.37
C ILE A 164 -2.26 -7.89 -11.37
N TYR A 165 -2.41 -9.05 -12.02
CA TYR A 165 -3.53 -9.29 -12.93
C TYR A 165 -4.88 -9.24 -12.21
N GLN A 166 -4.96 -9.76 -10.99
CA GLN A 166 -6.17 -9.65 -10.18
C GLN A 166 -6.51 -8.20 -9.85
N ALA A 167 -5.52 -7.36 -9.56
CA ALA A 167 -5.73 -5.94 -9.27
C ALA A 167 -6.19 -5.15 -10.51
N ILE A 168 -5.72 -5.49 -11.71
CA ILE A 168 -6.16 -4.87 -12.97
C ILE A 168 -7.63 -5.18 -13.28
N ALA A 169 -8.13 -6.34 -12.82
CA ALA A 169 -9.48 -6.81 -13.10
C ALA A 169 -10.57 -6.21 -12.16
N ILE A 170 -10.20 -5.34 -11.22
CA ILE A 170 -11.08 -4.69 -10.23
C ILE A 170 -11.31 -3.24 -10.64
#